data_AF-X0TDR3-F1
#
_entry.id   AF-X0TDR3-F1
#
_cell.length_a   1.000
_cell.length_b   1.000
_cell.length_c   1.000
_cell.angle_alpha   90.00
_cell.angle_beta   90.00
_cell.angle_gamma   90.00
#
_symmetry.space_group_name_H-M   'P 1'
#
loop_
_entity.id
_entity.type
_entity.pdbx_description
1 polymer ?
#
loop_
_entity_poly.entity_id
_entity_poly.type
_entity_poly.pdbx_seq_one_letter_code
_entity_poly.pdbx_strand_id
1 'polypeptide(L)'
;MEKLKNLGNLNPQVRKLIQPYLNELLKIHRDNIISIFLCGAAVGADYVHKASNITLLVILEKLGFADLQKSLKTISRGINKKIAAPLLLTRKHMETSTDVFPIEFLEMKENHLTLYGEDLLGPLEIKPANIRLFCEEQIKGKLIRI
;
A
#
# COMPACT_ATOMS: atom_id res chain seq x y z
N MET A 1 11.30 16.06 11.40
CA MET A 1 10.13 15.36 10.84
C MET A 1 10.24 15.42 9.33
N GLU A 2 10.41 14.28 8.66
CA GLU A 2 10.33 14.23 7.20
C GLU A 2 8.96 14.75 6.73
N LYS A 3 8.94 15.44 5.60
CA LYS A 3 7.71 16.00 5.02
C LYS A 3 7.15 15.00 4.01
N LEU A 4 5.82 15.03 3.83
CA LEU A 4 5.19 14.35 2.69
C LEU A 4 5.85 14.82 1.39
N LYS A 5 6.23 13.87 0.53
CA LYS A 5 6.89 14.11 -0.76
C LYS A 5 6.03 13.60 -1.92
N ASN A 6 6.40 13.98 -3.14
CA ASN A 6 5.77 13.52 -4.40
C ASN A 6 4.27 13.83 -4.58
N LEU A 7 3.62 14.54 -3.64
CA LEU A 7 2.21 14.95 -3.76
C LEU A 7 1.91 15.79 -5.01
N GLY A 8 2.91 16.45 -5.59
CA GLY A 8 2.78 17.22 -6.83
C GLY A 8 2.54 16.35 -8.07
N ASN A 9 2.90 15.06 -8.01
CA ASN A 9 2.76 14.13 -9.13
C ASN A 9 1.36 13.49 -9.19
N LEU A 10 0.52 13.76 -8.20
CA LEU A 10 -0.81 13.18 -8.09
C LEU A 10 -1.86 14.04 -8.78
N ASN A 11 -2.92 13.38 -9.25
CA ASN A 11 -4.15 14.06 -9.64
C ASN A 11 -4.60 15.01 -8.50
N PRO A 12 -4.93 16.29 -8.79
CA PRO A 12 -5.30 17.27 -7.77
C PRO A 12 -6.44 16.83 -6.85
N GLN A 13 -7.41 16.07 -7.38
CA GLN A 13 -8.51 15.53 -6.58
C GLN A 13 -8.03 14.47 -5.59
N VAL A 14 -7.18 13.54 -6.04
CA VAL A 14 -6.57 12.51 -5.18
C VAL A 14 -5.73 13.17 -4.11
N ARG A 15 -4.87 14.13 -4.47
CA ARG A 15 -4.05 14.90 -3.52
C ARG A 15 -4.91 15.54 -2.43
N LYS A 16 -5.99 16.24 -2.81
CA LYS A 16 -6.89 16.92 -1.86
C LYS A 16 -7.55 15.94 -0.88
N LEU A 17 -7.85 14.71 -1.32
CA LEU A 17 -8.45 13.68 -0.48
C LEU A 17 -7.42 13.03 0.46
N ILE A 18 -6.26 12.65 -0.05
CA ILE A 18 -5.28 11.87 0.74
C ILE A 18 -4.46 12.73 1.68
N GLN A 19 -4.17 14.00 1.36
CA GLN A 19 -3.26 14.81 2.17
C GLN A 19 -3.75 15.00 3.63
N PRO A 20 -5.03 15.31 3.91
CA PRO A 20 -5.53 15.33 5.28
C PRO A 20 -5.46 13.96 5.96
N TYR A 21 -5.75 12.88 5.22
CA TYR A 21 -5.74 11.51 5.71
C TYR A 21 -4.33 11.05 6.12
N LEU A 22 -3.32 11.34 5.30
CA LEU A 22 -1.91 11.05 5.58
C LEU A 22 -1.42 11.83 6.81
N ASN A 23 -1.82 13.10 6.95
CA ASN A 23 -1.49 13.89 8.12
C ASN A 23 -2.10 13.32 9.41
N GLU A 24 -3.31 12.74 9.36
CA GLU A 24 -3.89 12.03 10.50
C GLU A 24 -3.11 10.76 10.84
N LEU A 25 -2.76 9.94 9.83
CA LEU A 25 -1.96 8.72 10.05
C LEU A 25 -0.58 9.05 10.65
N LEU A 26 0.10 10.07 10.13
CA LEU A 26 1.38 10.55 10.67
C LEU A 26 1.25 11.06 12.11
N LYS A 27 0.11 11.64 12.49
CA LYS A 27 -0.14 12.03 13.88
C LYS A 27 -0.39 10.83 14.79
N ILE A 28 -1.06 9.80 14.30
CA ILE A 28 -1.38 8.59 15.07
C ILE A 28 -0.12 7.77 15.34
N HIS A 29 0.72 7.60 14.33
CA HIS A 29 1.85 6.68 14.39
C HIS A 29 3.21 7.36 14.52
N ARG A 30 3.32 8.69 14.32
CA ARG A 30 4.54 9.52 14.43
C ARG A 30 5.85 8.78 14.16
N ASP A 31 6.51 8.29 15.22
CA ASP A 31 7.85 7.72 15.19
C ASP A 31 7.88 6.24 14.77
N ASN A 32 6.71 5.64 14.53
CA ASN A 32 6.53 4.26 14.11
C ASN A 32 6.41 4.10 12.59
N ILE A 33 6.16 5.17 11.82
CA ILE A 33 6.07 5.08 10.36
C ILE A 33 7.47 5.13 9.75
N ILE A 34 7.80 4.10 8.99
CA ILE A 34 9.00 4.06 8.15
C ILE A 34 8.70 4.71 6.81
N SER A 35 7.66 4.24 6.10
CA SER A 35 7.32 4.71 4.76
C SER A 35 5.82 4.65 4.48
N ILE A 36 5.34 5.52 3.58
CA ILE A 36 3.98 5.46 3.05
C ILE A 36 4.03 5.52 1.54
N PHE A 37 3.27 4.63 0.89
CA PHE A 37 3.15 4.52 -0.56
C PHE A 37 1.69 4.68 -0.97
N LEU A 38 1.47 5.35 -2.09
CA LEU A 38 0.26 5.16 -2.90
C LEU A 38 0.54 4.05 -3.91
N CYS A 39 -0.38 3.12 -4.07
CA CYS A 39 -0.22 1.96 -4.95
C CYS A 39 -1.35 1.87 -5.99
N GLY A 40 -1.05 1.20 -7.10
CA GLY A 40 -2.01 0.83 -8.14
C GLY A 40 -2.47 2.02 -9.00
N ALA A 41 -3.68 1.89 -9.58
CA ALA A 41 -4.22 2.82 -10.59
C ALA A 41 -4.29 4.30 -10.17
N ALA A 42 -4.25 4.60 -8.87
CA ALA A 42 -4.24 5.98 -8.37
C ALA A 42 -2.88 6.70 -8.51
N VAL A 43 -1.81 5.97 -8.87
CA VAL A 43 -0.44 6.50 -9.06
C VAL A 43 -0.27 7.20 -10.41
N GLY A 44 -0.97 6.71 -11.45
CA GLY A 44 -0.80 7.16 -12.84
C GLY A 44 -1.92 8.05 -13.39
N ALA A 45 -1.82 8.36 -14.69
CA ALA A 45 -2.83 9.12 -15.44
C ALA A 45 -4.15 8.34 -15.62
N ASP A 46 -4.12 7.02 -15.41
CA ASP A 46 -5.25 6.10 -15.55
C ASP A 46 -6.22 6.13 -14.35
N TYR A 47 -6.07 7.09 -13.43
CA TYR A 47 -7.04 7.30 -12.36
C TYR A 47 -8.40 7.71 -12.96
N VAL A 48 -9.36 6.80 -12.89
CA VAL A 48 -10.75 7.06 -13.28
C VAL A 48 -11.55 7.39 -12.03
N HIS A 49 -12.00 8.65 -11.95
CA HIS A 49 -12.82 9.13 -10.86
C HIS A 49 -14.07 8.24 -10.68
N LYS A 50 -14.23 7.69 -9.46
CA LYS A 50 -15.29 6.73 -9.03
C LYS A 50 -15.09 5.25 -9.40
N ALA A 51 -14.15 4.89 -10.27
CA ALA A 51 -13.87 3.49 -10.62
C ALA A 51 -12.56 2.97 -9.99
N SER A 52 -11.59 3.84 -9.76
CA SER A 52 -10.31 3.49 -9.12
C SER A 52 -10.36 3.71 -7.61
N ASN A 53 -9.99 2.70 -6.84
CA ASN A 53 -9.77 2.84 -5.39
C ASN A 53 -8.40 3.49 -5.13
N ILE A 54 -8.34 4.34 -4.09
CA ILE A 54 -7.06 4.87 -3.59
C ILE A 54 -6.53 3.86 -2.57
N THR A 55 -5.47 3.14 -2.93
CA THR A 55 -4.84 2.11 -2.08
C THR A 55 -3.53 2.63 -1.52
N LEU A 56 -3.38 2.56 -0.20
CA LEU A 56 -2.17 2.98 0.50
C LEU A 56 -1.49 1.78 1.16
N LEU A 57 -0.17 1.72 1.08
CA LEU A 57 0.67 0.84 1.87
C LEU A 57 1.42 1.68 2.90
N VAL A 58 1.37 1.29 4.17
CA VAL A 58 2.10 1.94 5.26
C VAL A 58 3.00 0.92 5.92
N ILE A 59 4.30 1.21 5.90
CA ILE A 59 5.31 0.39 6.56
C ILE A 59 5.61 0.99 7.93
N LEU A 60 5.48 0.17 8.95
CA LEU A 60 5.67 0.52 10.36
C LEU A 60 6.88 -0.24 10.93
N GLU A 61 7.52 0.33 11.95
CA GLU A 61 8.60 -0.35 12.69
C GLU A 61 8.03 -1.55 13.47
N LYS A 62 6.91 -1.33 14.16
CA LYS A 62 6.14 -2.37 14.84
C LYS A 62 4.65 -2.26 14.52
N LEU A 63 3.99 -3.41 14.49
CA LEU A 63 2.56 -3.51 14.25
C LEU A 63 1.93 -4.46 15.26
N GLY A 64 1.35 -3.89 16.33
CA GLY A 64 0.55 -4.62 17.30
C GLY A 64 -0.94 -4.29 17.20
N PHE A 65 -1.75 -5.05 17.94
CA PHE A 65 -3.19 -4.81 18.03
C PHE A 65 -3.53 -3.38 18.50
N ALA A 66 -2.79 -2.85 19.46
CA ALA A 66 -2.98 -1.48 19.94
C ALA A 66 -2.72 -0.43 18.84
N ASP A 67 -1.78 -0.68 17.93
CA ASP A 67 -1.46 0.23 16.83
C ASP A 67 -2.53 0.19 15.74
N LEU A 68 -3.07 -1.00 15.46
CA LEU A 68 -4.25 -1.18 14.61
C LEU A 68 -5.46 -0.43 15.19
N GLN A 69 -5.74 -0.59 16.49
CA GLN A 69 -6.86 0.07 17.15
C GLN A 69 -6.83 1.59 17.03
N LYS A 70 -5.65 2.22 17.19
CA LYS A 70 -5.50 3.68 17.03
C LYS A 70 -5.89 4.16 15.63
N SER A 71 -5.76 3.30 14.62
CA SER A 71 -6.00 3.62 13.21
C SER A 71 -7.47 3.50 12.81
N LEU A 72 -8.27 2.69 13.52
CA LEU A 72 -9.63 2.29 13.10
C LEU A 72 -10.53 3.48 12.77
N LYS A 73 -10.53 4.52 13.62
CA LYS A 73 -11.37 5.70 13.42
C LYS A 73 -10.97 6.49 12.17
N THR A 74 -9.66 6.65 11.93
CA THR A 74 -9.16 7.34 10.73
C THR A 74 -9.41 6.50 9.48
N ILE A 75 -9.18 5.19 9.53
CA ILE A 75 -9.48 4.26 8.43
C ILE A 75 -10.97 4.31 8.06
N SER A 76 -11.87 4.19 9.03
CA SER A 76 -13.32 4.27 8.79
C SER A 76 -13.73 5.59 8.10
N ARG A 77 -13.14 6.72 8.52
CA ARG A 77 -13.37 8.02 7.85
C ARG A 77 -12.80 8.07 6.44
N GLY A 78 -11.67 7.42 6.20
CA GLY A 78 -11.05 7.29 4.87
C GLY A 78 -11.93 6.52 3.90
N ILE A 79 -12.50 5.39 4.36
CA ILE A 79 -13.42 4.55 3.57
C ILE A 79 -14.63 5.36 3.10
N ASN A 80 -15.23 6.16 3.98
CA ASN A 80 -16.33 7.07 3.61
C ASN A 80 -15.95 8.13 2.55
N LYS A 81 -14.64 8.35 2.34
CA LYS A 81 -14.07 9.26 1.33
C LYS A 81 -13.44 8.53 0.14
N LYS A 82 -13.76 7.25 -0.06
CA LYS A 82 -13.22 6.38 -1.13
C LYS A 82 -11.71 6.12 -1.05
N ILE A 83 -11.13 6.26 0.13
CA ILE A 83 -9.79 5.76 0.40
C ILE A 83 -9.97 4.34 0.91
N ALA A 84 -9.42 3.36 0.20
CA ALA A 84 -9.46 1.97 0.66
C ALA A 84 -8.76 1.84 2.02
N ALA A 85 -9.10 0.81 2.79
CA ALA A 85 -8.38 0.54 4.02
C ALA A 85 -6.88 0.35 3.68
N PRO A 86 -5.97 1.09 4.34
CA PRO A 86 -4.55 0.99 4.05
C PRO A 86 -4.05 -0.38 4.47
N LEU A 87 -3.16 -0.95 3.66
CA LEU A 87 -2.38 -2.12 4.05
C LEU A 87 -1.30 -1.65 5.03
N LEU A 88 -1.39 -2.10 6.28
CA LEU A 88 -0.43 -1.78 7.33
C LEU A 88 0.47 -2.99 7.54
N LEU A 89 1.77 -2.86 7.29
CA LEU A 89 2.75 -3.95 7.45
C LEU A 89 3.97 -3.47 8.23
N THR A 90 4.72 -4.42 8.79
CA THR A 90 6.12 -4.16 9.16
C THR A 90 7.04 -4.44 7.99
N ARG A 91 8.27 -3.90 8.02
CA ARG A 91 9.29 -4.23 7.02
C ARG A 91 9.48 -5.74 6.90
N LYS A 92 9.65 -6.43 8.03
CA LYS A 92 9.81 -7.89 8.07
C LYS A 92 8.62 -8.59 7.42
N HIS A 93 7.39 -8.18 7.75
CA HIS A 93 6.20 -8.80 7.16
C HIS A 93 6.19 -8.63 5.64
N MET A 94 6.45 -7.42 5.14
CA MET A 94 6.56 -7.14 3.71
C MET A 94 7.58 -8.06 3.02
N GLU A 95 8.80 -8.13 3.53
CA GLU A 95 9.88 -8.96 2.96
C GLU A 95 9.53 -10.45 2.95
N THR A 96 8.98 -10.96 4.06
CA THR A 96 8.59 -12.38 4.20
C THR A 96 7.28 -12.75 3.52
N SER A 97 6.58 -11.81 2.90
CA SER A 97 5.32 -12.06 2.19
C SER A 97 5.48 -12.07 0.67
N THR A 98 6.67 -11.78 0.16
CA THR A 98 6.97 -11.78 -1.29
C THR A 98 6.94 -13.17 -1.94
N ASP A 99 6.92 -14.23 -1.15
CA ASP A 99 6.77 -15.62 -1.60
C ASP A 99 5.32 -16.07 -1.69
N VAL A 100 4.49 -15.64 -0.74
CA VAL A 100 3.05 -15.97 -0.69
C VAL A 100 2.23 -15.04 -1.60
N PHE A 101 2.60 -13.76 -1.70
CA PHE A 101 1.90 -12.73 -2.48
C PHE A 101 2.79 -12.07 -3.54
N PRO A 102 3.46 -12.85 -4.41
CA PRO A 102 4.46 -12.33 -5.33
C PRO A 102 3.88 -11.38 -6.39
N ILE A 103 2.64 -11.61 -6.84
CA ILE A 103 1.99 -10.79 -7.86
C ILE A 103 1.61 -9.42 -7.27
N GLU A 104 1.05 -9.40 -6.07
CA GLU A 104 0.62 -8.17 -5.40
C GLU A 104 1.81 -7.26 -5.09
N PHE A 105 2.91 -7.82 -4.56
CA PHE A 105 4.12 -7.03 -4.33
C PHE A 105 4.79 -6.59 -5.63
N LEU A 106 4.69 -7.38 -6.71
CA LEU A 106 5.19 -6.97 -8.02
C LEU A 106 4.38 -5.78 -8.56
N GLU A 107 3.06 -5.84 -8.48
CA GLU A 107 2.19 -4.74 -8.88
C GLU A 107 2.48 -3.48 -8.06
N MET A 108 2.64 -3.60 -6.74
CA MET A 108 3.03 -2.46 -5.89
C MET A 108 4.41 -1.92 -6.27
N LYS A 109 5.39 -2.79 -6.54
CA LYS A 109 6.73 -2.38 -6.97
C LYS A 109 6.72 -1.62 -8.28
N GLU A 110 5.95 -2.08 -9.26
CA GLU A 110 5.85 -1.42 -10.57
C GLU A 110 5.00 -0.14 -10.52
N ASN A 111 3.97 -0.12 -9.66
CA ASN A 111 2.96 0.93 -9.62
C ASN A 111 2.84 1.53 -8.21
N HIS A 112 3.89 2.20 -7.74
CA HIS A 112 3.84 2.98 -6.50
C HIS A 112 4.35 4.40 -6.65
N LEU A 113 3.91 5.24 -5.71
CA LEU A 113 4.50 6.54 -5.44
C LEU A 113 4.81 6.66 -3.95
N THR A 114 6.09 6.83 -3.62
CA THR A 114 6.52 7.05 -2.24
C THR A 114 6.09 8.44 -1.77
N LEU A 115 5.20 8.50 -0.78
CA LEU A 115 4.64 9.72 -0.23
C LEU A 115 5.34 10.17 1.06
N TYR A 116 6.02 9.26 1.75
CA TYR A 116 6.76 9.52 2.98
C TYR A 116 7.85 8.46 3.18
N GLY A 117 8.98 8.80 3.81
CA GLY A 117 10.03 7.84 4.14
C GLY A 117 10.89 7.42 2.96
N GLU A 118 11.70 6.38 3.17
CA GLU A 118 12.50 5.77 2.11
C GLU A 118 11.65 4.92 1.15
N ASP A 119 12.14 4.74 -0.07
CA ASP A 119 11.51 3.82 -1.01
C ASP A 119 11.97 2.39 -0.71
N LEU A 120 11.01 1.56 -0.27
CA LEU A 120 11.20 0.16 0.08
C LEU A 120 10.74 -0.79 -1.02
N LEU A 121 9.85 -0.33 -1.90
CA LEU A 121 9.26 -1.17 -2.94
C LEU A 121 10.17 -1.24 -4.16
N GLY A 122 10.81 -0.13 -4.54
CA GLY A 122 11.79 -0.09 -5.63
C GLY A 122 12.86 -1.20 -5.53
N PRO A 123 13.60 -1.32 -4.41
CA PRO A 123 14.63 -2.35 -4.24
C PRO A 123 14.10 -3.73 -3.83
N LEU A 124 12.79 -3.90 -3.57
CA LEU A 124 12.24 -5.16 -3.07
C LEU A 124 12.50 -6.31 -4.07
N GLU A 125 13.12 -7.39 -3.60
CA GLU A 125 13.37 -8.57 -4.42
C GLU A 125 12.15 -9.51 -4.41
N ILE A 126 11.66 -9.85 -5.59
CA ILE A 126 10.57 -10.81 -5.78
C ILE A 126 11.11 -11.91 -6.69
N LYS A 127 11.25 -13.12 -6.14
CA LYS A 127 11.88 -14.23 -6.86
C LYS A 127 10.98 -14.69 -8.01
N PRO A 128 11.47 -14.75 -9.26
CA PRO A 128 10.68 -15.23 -10.40
C PRO A 128 10.10 -16.64 -10.21
N ALA A 129 10.77 -17.49 -9.42
CA ALA A 129 10.26 -18.80 -9.04
C ALA A 129 8.94 -18.74 -8.26
N ASN A 130 8.74 -17.75 -7.39
CA ASN A 130 7.50 -17.57 -6.63
C ASN A 130 6.36 -17.14 -7.55
N ILE A 131 6.63 -16.23 -8.49
CA ILE A 131 5.67 -15.82 -9.53
C ILE A 131 5.24 -17.04 -10.36
N ARG A 132 6.20 -17.83 -10.85
CA ARG A 132 5.92 -19.05 -11.62
C ARG A 132 5.02 -20.00 -10.82
N LEU A 133 5.38 -20.27 -9.57
CA LEU A 133 4.63 -21.17 -8.70
C LEU A 133 3.19 -20.67 -8.46
N PHE A 134 3.03 -19.38 -8.18
CA PHE A 134 1.71 -18.77 -8.03
C PHE A 134 0.86 -18.94 -9.30
N CYS A 135 1.40 -18.62 -10.48
CA CYS A 135 0.67 -18.80 -11.73
C CYS A 135 0.29 -20.26 -12.01
N GLU A 136 1.21 -21.19 -11.76
CA GLU A 136 0.95 -22.63 -11.90
C GLU A 136 -0.16 -23.10 -10.96
N GLU A 137 -0.15 -22.67 -9.70
CA GLU A 137 -1.18 -23.00 -8.72
C GLU A 137 -2.54 -22.44 -9.14
N GLN A 138 -2.61 -21.17 -9.56
CA GLN A 138 -3.86 -20.55 -10.00
C GLN A 138 -4.46 -21.22 -11.25
N ILE A 139 -3.64 -21.67 -12.20
CA ILE A 139 -4.11 -22.35 -13.42
C ILE A 139 -4.50 -23.79 -13.11
N LYS A 140 -3.59 -24.56 -12.49
CA LYS A 140 -3.81 -25.99 -12.21
C LYS A 140 -4.91 -26.20 -11.16
N GLY A 141 -4.98 -25.34 -10.15
CA GLY A 141 -6.02 -25.37 -9.12
C GLY A 141 -7.43 -25.20 -9.70
N LYS A 142 -7.59 -24.36 -10.73
CA LYS A 142 -8.87 -24.22 -11.46
C LYS A 142 -9.26 -25.48 -12.24
N LEU A 143 -8.30 -26.31 -12.65
CA LEU A 143 -8.56 -27.59 -13.34
C LEU A 143 -8.92 -28.73 -12.38
N ILE A 144 -8.45 -28.66 -11.13
CA ILE A 144 -8.73 -29.68 -10.09
C ILE A 144 -10.10 -29.46 -9.42
N ARG A 145 -10.63 -28.23 -9.44
CA ARG A 145 -11.97 -27.92 -8.92
C ARG A 145 -13.05 -28.51 -9.83
N ILE A 146 -13.66 -29.62 -9.37
CA ILE A 146 -14.93 -30.19 -9.87
C ILE A 146 -16.10 -29.34 -9.38
#